data_AF-A0A399I8H4-F1
#
_entry.id   AF-A0A399I8H4-F1
#
_cell.length_a   1.000
_cell.length_b   1.000
_cell.length_c   1.000
_cell.angle_alpha   90.00
_cell.angle_beta   90.00
_cell.angle_gamma   90.00
#
_symmetry.space_group_name_H-M   'P 1'
#
loop_
_entity.id
_entity.type
_entity.pdbx_description
1 polymer ?
#
loop_
_entity_poly.entity_id
_entity_poly.type
_entity_poly.pdbx_seq_one_letter_code
_entity_poly.pdbx_strand_id
1 'polypeptide(L)'
;MRTYGVLLLAVIALSLPLAVKGETKDTSREKDLCLLYQENCGSRQDSIQERIRRIKAEIAKGPDVYTEKELSRLNAMLQDYEFLYDKLMFGPSSH
;
A
#
# COMPACT_ATOMS: atom_id res chain seq x y z
N MET A 1 36.04 -12.87 -36.52
CA MET A 1 37.16 -12.99 -35.56
C MET A 1 37.96 -11.71 -35.59
N ARG A 2 38.02 -10.99 -34.46
CA ARG A 2 39.18 -10.20 -34.03
C ARG A 2 38.88 -9.59 -32.66
N THR A 3 39.35 -10.31 -31.65
CA THR A 3 39.49 -9.90 -30.26
C THR A 3 40.52 -8.76 -30.17
N TYR A 4 40.11 -7.63 -29.59
CA TYR A 4 41.00 -6.66 -28.94
C TYR A 4 40.67 -6.80 -27.44
N GLY A 5 41.43 -7.51 -26.61
CA GLY A 5 42.88 -7.43 -26.53
C GLY A 5 43.31 -6.23 -25.67
N VAL A 6 42.71 -6.08 -24.49
CA VAL A 6 43.40 -5.85 -23.20
C VAL A 6 44.22 -4.55 -23.02
N LEU A 7 43.94 -3.87 -21.88
CA LEU A 7 44.84 -3.03 -21.04
C LEU A 7 45.23 -1.62 -21.52
N LEU A 8 44.72 -0.57 -20.86
CA LEU A 8 45.37 0.15 -19.73
C LEU A 8 44.95 1.62 -19.63
N LEU A 9 44.69 2.01 -18.37
CA LEU A 9 44.95 3.31 -17.74
C LEU A 9 44.14 4.55 -18.19
N ALA A 10 43.19 4.93 -17.34
CA ALA A 10 43.23 6.23 -16.66
C ALA A 10 42.35 6.20 -15.41
N VAL A 11 42.97 5.96 -14.24
CA VAL A 11 42.40 6.35 -12.95
C VAL A 11 42.60 7.86 -12.83
N ILE A 12 41.53 8.64 -12.94
CA ILE A 12 41.44 9.95 -12.28
C ILE A 12 40.02 10.08 -11.73
N ALA A 13 39.94 9.97 -10.40
CA ALA A 13 38.79 10.28 -9.59
C ALA A 13 38.41 11.76 -9.76
N LEU A 14 37.12 12.07 -9.88
CA LEU A 14 36.55 13.33 -9.41
C LEU A 14 35.06 13.11 -9.09
N SER A 15 34.82 12.81 -7.81
CA SER A 15 33.63 13.17 -7.04
C SER A 15 32.40 13.69 -7.81
N LEU A 16 31.45 12.79 -8.09
CA LEU A 16 30.04 13.16 -7.95
C LEU A 16 29.55 12.56 -6.64
N PRO A 17 29.24 13.36 -5.59
CA PRO A 17 28.20 12.93 -4.69
C PRO A 17 26.94 12.85 -5.54
N LEU A 18 26.53 11.63 -5.92
CA LEU A 18 25.11 11.40 -6.14
C LEU A 18 24.46 11.82 -4.83
N ALA A 19 23.90 13.02 -4.83
CA ALA A 19 22.99 13.47 -3.83
C ALA A 19 21.76 12.55 -3.89
N VAL A 20 21.88 11.36 -3.27
CA VAL A 20 20.75 10.65 -2.70
C VAL A 20 20.22 11.58 -1.62
N LYS A 21 19.33 12.46 -2.04
CA LYS A 21 18.48 13.29 -1.19
C LYS A 21 17.12 12.62 -1.22
N GLY A 22 16.71 12.07 -0.08
CA GLY A 22 15.51 11.24 0.06
C GLY A 22 15.69 10.25 1.20
N GLU A 23 16.20 10.68 2.34
CA GLU A 23 15.33 10.93 3.51
C GLU A 23 14.91 9.61 4.17
N THR A 24 15.74 9.13 5.09
CA THR A 24 15.24 8.48 6.30
C THR A 24 14.46 9.52 7.10
N LYS A 25 13.27 9.92 6.60
CA LYS A 25 12.34 10.78 7.31
C LYS A 25 11.39 9.90 8.08
N ASP A 26 11.57 9.94 9.39
CA ASP A 26 10.53 9.80 10.39
C ASP A 26 9.11 9.57 9.81
N THR A 27 8.77 8.28 9.64
CA THR A 27 7.49 7.86 9.04
C THR A 27 6.27 8.30 9.85
N SER A 28 6.44 8.88 11.04
CA SER A 28 5.34 9.44 11.83
C SER A 28 4.84 10.75 11.22
N ARG A 29 5.76 11.68 10.90
CA ARG A 29 5.41 13.02 10.45
C ARG A 29 4.83 13.04 9.03
N GLU A 30 5.24 12.10 8.18
CA GLU A 30 4.72 11.95 6.82
C GLU A 30 3.31 11.29 6.81
N LYS A 31 3.04 10.39 7.76
CA LYS A 31 1.69 9.84 7.96
C LYS A 31 0.70 10.91 8.42
N ASP A 32 1.11 11.79 9.31
CA ASP A 32 0.27 12.90 9.78
C ASP A 32 -0.06 13.87 8.65
N LEU A 33 0.89 14.13 7.76
CA LEU A 33 0.64 14.97 6.58
C LEU A 33 -0.38 14.35 5.62
N CYS A 34 -0.43 13.01 5.51
CA CYS A 34 -1.47 12.35 4.73
C CYS A 34 -2.87 12.49 5.36
N LEU A 35 -2.99 12.41 6.69
CA LEU A 35 -4.26 12.67 7.38
C LEU A 35 -4.70 14.14 7.22
N LEU A 36 -3.76 15.07 7.20
CA LEU A 36 -4.03 16.52 7.19
C LEU A 36 -4.22 17.13 5.79
N TYR A 37 -3.51 16.61 4.78
CA TYR A 37 -3.47 17.14 3.41
C TYR A 37 -3.76 16.01 2.40
N GLN A 38 -5.01 15.53 2.41
CA GLN A 38 -5.54 14.44 1.55
C GLN A 38 -5.10 14.48 0.07
N GLU A 39 -4.67 15.65 -0.43
CA GLU A 39 -4.18 15.87 -1.79
C GLU A 39 -2.87 15.13 -2.15
N ASN A 40 -2.07 14.67 -1.17
CA ASN A 40 -0.77 14.04 -1.44
C ASN A 40 -0.63 12.58 -0.93
N CYS A 41 -1.73 11.96 -0.49
CA CYS A 41 -1.74 10.52 -0.24
C CYS A 41 -1.87 9.80 -1.59
N GLY A 42 -0.78 9.15 -2.03
CA GLY A 42 -0.74 8.41 -3.29
C GLY A 42 -1.98 7.52 -3.50
N SER A 43 -2.70 7.78 -4.59
CA SER A 43 -3.88 7.08 -5.14
C SER A 43 -4.98 6.70 -4.13
N ARG A 44 -6.11 7.41 -4.20
CA ARG A 44 -7.46 7.04 -3.68
C ARG A 44 -7.46 5.85 -2.72
N GLN A 45 -7.48 6.14 -1.43
CA GLN A 45 -7.79 5.11 -0.44
C GLN A 45 -9.23 4.65 -0.68
N ASP A 46 -9.42 3.36 -1.00
CA ASP A 46 -10.75 2.76 -1.18
C ASP A 46 -11.64 3.10 0.02
N SER A 47 -12.86 3.58 -0.24
CA SER A 47 -13.89 3.76 0.78
C SER A 47 -14.23 2.42 1.45
N ILE A 48 -14.78 2.46 2.66
CA ILE A 48 -15.21 1.24 3.37
C ILE A 48 -16.24 0.45 2.55
N GLN A 49 -17.15 1.13 1.85
CA GLN A 49 -18.12 0.51 0.96
C GLN A 49 -17.45 -0.19 -0.24
N GLU A 50 -16.41 0.40 -0.83
CA GLU A 50 -15.62 -0.23 -1.90
C GLU A 50 -14.87 -1.46 -1.39
N ARG A 51 -14.31 -1.41 -0.19
CA ARG A 51 -13.67 -2.56 0.45
C ARG A 51 -14.65 -3.70 0.70
N ILE A 52 -15.83 -3.41 1.25
CA ILE A 52 -16.90 -4.42 1.45
C ILE A 52 -17.28 -5.08 0.12
N ARG A 53 -17.52 -4.28 -0.94
CA ARG A 53 -17.86 -4.80 -2.27
C ARG A 53 -16.76 -5.70 -2.84
N ARG A 54 -15.50 -5.28 -2.71
CA ARG A 54 -14.34 -6.06 -3.19
C ARG A 54 -14.22 -7.39 -2.46
N ILE A 55 -14.35 -7.39 -1.12
CA ILE A 55 -14.27 -8.62 -0.33
C ILE A 55 -15.41 -9.58 -0.70
N LYS A 56 -16.65 -9.08 -0.87
CA LYS A 56 -17.78 -9.91 -1.34
C LYS A 56 -17.50 -10.53 -2.71
N ALA A 57 -16.89 -9.79 -3.63
CA ALA A 57 -16.51 -10.31 -4.95
C ALA A 57 -15.43 -11.40 -4.86
N GLU A 58 -14.46 -11.26 -3.96
CA GLU A 58 -13.44 -12.29 -3.73
C GLU A 58 -14.02 -13.56 -3.09
N ILE A 59 -14.91 -13.41 -2.09
CA ILE A 59 -15.62 -14.55 -1.49
C ILE A 59 -16.47 -15.28 -2.53
N ALA A 60 -17.10 -14.56 -3.46
CA ALA A 60 -17.91 -15.15 -4.52
C ALA A 60 -17.12 -16.04 -5.49
N LYS A 61 -15.78 -15.87 -5.57
CA LYS A 61 -14.92 -16.80 -6.33
C LYS A 61 -14.82 -18.18 -5.69
N GLY A 62 -15.13 -18.29 -4.39
CA GLY A 62 -15.32 -19.56 -3.71
C GLY A 62 -14.07 -20.46 -3.69
N PRO A 63 -14.26 -21.78 -3.54
CA PRO A 63 -13.17 -22.74 -3.40
C PRO A 63 -12.37 -22.97 -4.68
N ASP A 64 -12.84 -22.45 -5.82
CA ASP A 64 -12.15 -22.54 -7.10
C ASP A 64 -10.84 -21.72 -7.11
N VAL A 65 -10.78 -20.68 -6.26
CA VAL A 65 -9.64 -19.77 -6.16
C VAL A 65 -9.00 -19.79 -4.77
N TYR A 66 -9.79 -20.03 -3.72
CA TYR A 66 -9.36 -19.90 -2.34
C TYR A 66 -9.51 -21.19 -1.54
N THR A 67 -8.61 -21.45 -0.61
CA THR A 67 -8.82 -22.50 0.39
C THR A 67 -9.92 -22.12 1.38
N GLU A 68 -10.50 -23.11 2.07
CA GLU A 68 -11.50 -22.87 3.12
C GLU A 68 -10.99 -21.92 4.21
N LYS A 69 -9.69 -22.03 4.56
CA LYS A 69 -9.05 -21.16 5.56
C LYS A 69 -8.96 -19.71 5.07
N GLU A 70 -8.71 -19.49 3.78
CA GLU A 70 -8.67 -18.16 3.18
C GLU A 70 -10.07 -17.56 3.05
N LEU A 71 -11.06 -18.36 2.63
CA LEU A 71 -12.47 -17.94 2.62
C LEU A 71 -12.95 -17.58 4.02
N SER A 72 -12.56 -18.34 5.06
CA SER A 72 -12.86 -18.01 6.45
C SER A 72 -12.27 -16.66 6.87
N ARG A 73 -11.02 -16.37 6.48
CA ARG A 73 -10.38 -15.07 6.72
C ARG A 73 -11.08 -13.93 5.98
N LEU A 74 -11.45 -14.14 4.72
CA LEU A 74 -12.19 -13.15 3.94
C LEU A 74 -13.56 -12.84 4.57
N ASN A 75 -14.26 -13.85 5.07
CA ASN A 75 -15.52 -13.68 5.80
C ASN A 75 -15.33 -12.92 7.12
N ALA A 76 -14.28 -13.22 7.88
CA ALA A 76 -13.97 -12.47 9.10
C ALA A 76 -13.68 -10.99 8.80
N MET A 77 -12.85 -10.72 7.78
CA MET A 77 -12.61 -9.36 7.32
C MET A 77 -13.91 -8.65 6.89
N LEU A 78 -14.79 -9.35 6.17
CA LEU A 78 -16.07 -8.79 5.74
C LEU A 78 -16.90 -8.32 6.94
N GLN A 79 -17.01 -9.16 7.98
CA GLN A 79 -17.74 -8.83 9.20
C GLN A 79 -17.16 -7.61 9.91
N ASP A 80 -15.83 -7.51 10.00
CA ASP A 80 -15.16 -6.37 10.63
C ASP A 80 -15.45 -5.06 9.90
N TYR A 81 -15.43 -5.07 8.55
CA TYR A 81 -15.72 -3.88 7.76
C TYR A 81 -17.20 -3.50 7.77
N GLU A 82 -18.11 -4.48 7.76
CA GLU A 82 -19.55 -4.22 7.89
C GLU A 82 -19.87 -3.63 9.27
N PHE A 83 -19.29 -4.19 10.34
CA PHE A 83 -19.42 -3.63 11.69
C PHE A 83 -18.88 -2.20 11.80
N LEU A 84 -17.70 -1.94 11.22
CA LEU A 84 -17.13 -0.60 11.19
C LEU A 84 -18.02 0.37 10.41
N TYR A 85 -18.54 -0.06 9.25
CA TYR A 85 -19.46 0.74 8.46
C TYR A 85 -20.71 1.09 9.25
N ASP A 86 -21.34 0.12 9.91
CA ASP A 86 -22.52 0.34 10.72
C ASP A 86 -22.24 1.30 11.88
N LYS A 87 -21.09 1.16 12.54
CA LYS A 87 -20.69 2.08 13.61
C LYS A 87 -20.47 3.52 13.11
N LEU A 88 -19.95 3.70 11.90
CA LEU A 88 -19.75 5.03 11.32
C LEU A 88 -21.05 5.67 10.83
N MET A 89 -22.00 4.85 10.34
CA MET A 89 -23.27 5.34 9.80
C MET A 89 -24.36 5.51 10.87
N PHE A 90 -24.31 4.69 11.94
CA PHE A 90 -25.36 4.57 12.95
C PHE A 90 -24.83 4.62 14.40
N GLY A 91 -23.56 4.98 14.61
CA GLY A 91 -23.03 5.22 15.95
C GLY A 91 -23.84 6.27 16.71
N PRO A 92 -23.89 6.23 18.05
CA PRO A 92 -24.72 7.15 18.82
C PRO A 92 -24.35 8.58 18.43
N SER A 93 -25.32 9.31 17.89
CA SER A 93 -25.27 10.76 17.78
C SER A 93 -25.13 11.28 19.20
N SER A 94 -23.89 11.60 19.58
CA SER A 94 -23.58 12.36 20.78
C SER A 94 -24.27 13.72 20.66
N HIS A 95 -25.49 13.79 21.18
CA HIS A 95 -26.19 15.01 21.58
C HIS A 95 -26.03 15.20 23.08
#